data_AF-A0A9D1ZSK9-F1
#
_entry.id   AF-A0A9D1ZSK9-F1
#
_cell.length_a   1.000
_cell.length_b   1.000
_cell.length_c   1.000
_cell.angle_alpha   90.00
_cell.angle_beta   90.00
_cell.angle_gamma   90.00
#
_symmetry.space_group_name_H-M   'P 1'
#
loop_
_entity.id
_entity.type
_entity.pdbx_description
1 polymer ?
#
loop_
_entity_poly.entity_id
_entity_poly.type
_entity_poly.pdbx_seq_one_letter_code
_entity_poly.pdbx_strand_id
1 'polypeptide(L)'
;MPKTPQDHKAPAAEIAEARQLRFDELDNAHLLKPFSKLKASDSVRLINRLKGALDIGAFASIFDGEDEMPLTFSEELEKIDFDGVGDLIEYIDERYVEDREGWDAFNIAENFQDVMQLCLAYVGEMGKGKDS
;
A
#
# COMPACT_ATOMS: atom_id res chain seq x y z
N MET A 1 43.40 25.69 3.52
CA MET A 1 42.16 25.58 2.74
C MET A 1 42.10 24.16 2.17
N PRO A 2 40.96 23.45 2.11
CA PRO A 2 39.69 23.53 2.83
C PRO A 2 39.41 22.24 3.65
N LYS A 3 38.27 22.24 4.34
CA LYS A 3 37.79 21.27 5.34
C LYS A 3 37.36 19.94 4.69
N THR A 4 37.55 18.85 5.42
CA THR A 4 36.98 17.52 5.15
C THR A 4 35.47 17.65 4.84
N PRO A 5 34.95 17.03 3.77
CA PRO A 5 33.51 16.88 3.62
C PRO A 5 33.05 15.96 4.76
N GLN A 6 32.32 16.52 5.71
CA GLN A 6 31.35 15.75 6.48
C GLN A 6 30.35 15.24 5.46
N ASP A 7 30.52 13.99 5.01
CA ASP A 7 29.43 13.25 4.39
C ASP A 7 28.39 13.07 5.48
N HIS A 8 27.38 13.94 5.44
CA HIS A 8 26.14 13.81 6.18
C HIS A 8 25.44 12.53 5.68
N LYS A 9 25.88 11.37 6.17
CA LYS A 9 24.96 10.22 6.27
C LYS A 9 23.90 10.66 7.28
N ALA A 10 22.72 11.02 6.78
CA ALA A 10 21.55 11.03 7.63
C ALA A 10 21.52 9.71 8.41
N PRO A 11 21.33 9.73 9.73
CA PRO A 11 21.29 8.50 10.50
C PRO A 11 20.14 7.67 9.95
N ALA A 12 20.37 6.37 9.69
CA ALA A 12 19.36 5.43 9.18
C ALA A 12 18.02 5.48 9.94
N ALA A 13 18.01 6.00 11.17
CA ALA A 13 16.81 6.31 11.94
C ALA A 13 15.86 7.35 11.31
N GLU A 14 16.36 8.37 10.59
CA GLU A 14 15.51 9.35 9.89
C GLU A 14 14.94 8.80 8.57
N ILE A 15 15.60 7.80 7.97
CA ILE A 15 15.11 7.12 6.76
C ILE A 15 14.13 5.99 7.11
N ALA A 16 14.28 5.35 8.28
CA ALA A 16 13.25 4.46 8.83
C ALA A 16 11.94 5.20 9.15
N GLU A 17 12.00 6.53 9.31
CA GLU A 17 10.84 7.44 9.38
C GLU A 17 10.33 7.90 8.01
N ALA A 18 10.88 7.42 6.89
CA ALA A 18 10.20 7.42 5.59
C ALA A 18 9.02 6.46 5.69
N ARG A 19 8.02 6.89 6.45
CA ARG A 19 6.79 6.20 6.80
C ARG A 19 6.28 5.48 5.57
N GLN A 20 6.23 4.15 5.65
CA GLN A 20 5.14 3.43 5.01
C GLN A 20 3.87 4.18 5.42
N LEU A 21 3.25 4.91 4.49
CA LEU A 21 2.00 5.63 4.76
C LEU A 21 1.04 4.60 5.31
N ARG A 22 0.75 4.72 6.61
CA ARG A 22 -0.12 3.77 7.28
C ARG A 22 -1.53 4.02 6.77
N PHE A 23 -2.33 2.97 6.62
CA PHE A 23 -3.67 3.11 6.07
C PHE A 23 -4.49 4.17 6.81
N ASP A 24 -4.33 4.31 8.14
CA ASP A 24 -5.00 5.29 8.99
C ASP A 24 -4.52 6.74 8.79
N GLU A 25 -3.43 6.97 8.07
CA GLU A 25 -2.90 8.30 7.72
C GLU A 25 -3.36 8.80 6.36
N LEU A 26 -4.09 7.98 5.58
CA LEU A 26 -4.65 8.38 4.30
C LEU A 26 -6.00 9.10 4.51
N ASP A 27 -6.16 10.27 3.89
CA ASP A 27 -7.38 11.10 4.01
C ASP A 27 -8.67 10.31 3.70
N ASN A 28 -8.57 9.35 2.77
CA ASN A 28 -9.68 8.55 2.26
C ASN A 28 -9.84 7.19 2.97
N ALA A 29 -9.10 6.93 4.05
CA ALA A 29 -9.18 5.69 4.83
C ALA A 29 -10.59 5.40 5.40
N HIS A 30 -11.33 6.48 5.70
CA HIS A 30 -12.70 6.40 6.22
C HIS A 30 -13.71 5.82 5.21
N LEU A 31 -13.37 5.79 3.92
CA LEU A 31 -14.22 5.23 2.86
C LEU A 31 -14.33 3.70 2.96
N LEU A 32 -13.31 3.04 3.53
CA LEU A 32 -13.25 1.59 3.67
C LEU A 32 -13.58 1.14 5.09
N LYS A 33 -13.98 -0.12 5.21
CA LYS A 33 -14.30 -0.76 6.48
C LYS A 33 -13.09 -0.74 7.41
N PRO A 34 -13.24 -0.39 8.69
CA PRO A 34 -12.16 -0.51 9.64
C PRO A 34 -11.79 -1.98 9.86
N PHE A 35 -10.50 -2.25 10.08
CA PHE A 35 -9.99 -3.63 10.28
C PHE A 35 -10.67 -4.38 11.42
N SER A 36 -11.18 -3.67 12.44
CA SER A 36 -11.93 -4.26 13.57
C SER A 36 -13.23 -4.94 13.15
N LYS A 37 -13.78 -4.62 11.97
CA LYS A 37 -14.99 -5.25 11.41
C LYS A 37 -14.68 -6.40 10.45
N LEU A 38 -13.42 -6.67 10.14
CA LEU A 38 -13.02 -7.73 9.21
C LEU A 38 -12.89 -9.07 9.93
N LYS A 39 -13.31 -10.15 9.25
CA LYS A 39 -12.99 -11.51 9.70
C LYS A 39 -11.59 -11.87 9.22
N ALA A 40 -10.89 -12.73 9.95
CA ALA A 40 -9.59 -13.25 9.49
C ALA A 40 -9.65 -13.86 8.07
N SER A 41 -10.78 -14.47 7.71
CA SER A 41 -11.00 -15.00 6.36
C SER A 41 -11.04 -13.92 5.27
N ASP A 42 -11.46 -12.70 5.61
CA ASP A 42 -11.46 -11.56 4.69
C ASP A 42 -10.03 -11.10 4.44
N SER A 43 -9.23 -10.99 5.50
CA SER A 43 -7.80 -10.66 5.40
C SER A 43 -7.04 -11.64 4.51
N VAL A 44 -7.27 -12.96 4.67
CA VAL A 44 -6.65 -13.97 3.80
C VAL A 44 -7.06 -13.79 2.33
N ARG A 45 -8.34 -13.51 2.06
CA ARG A 45 -8.84 -13.32 0.68
C ARG A 45 -8.30 -12.04 0.04
N LEU A 46 -8.14 -10.98 0.82
CA LEU A 46 -7.57 -9.71 0.37
C LEU A 46 -6.07 -9.86 0.11
N ILE A 47 -5.32 -10.45 1.04
CA ILE A 47 -3.88 -10.72 0.86
C ILE A 47 -3.65 -11.61 -0.37
N ASN A 48 -4.47 -12.63 -0.60
CA ASN A 48 -4.34 -13.49 -1.78
C ASN A 48 -4.61 -12.74 -3.09
N ARG A 49 -5.48 -11.72 -3.08
CA ARG A 49 -5.72 -10.87 -4.25
C ARG A 49 -4.57 -9.90 -4.47
N LEU A 50 -4.06 -9.30 -3.40
CA LEU A 50 -2.87 -8.45 -3.47
C LEU A 50 -1.66 -9.23 -4.03
N LYS A 51 -1.49 -10.49 -3.64
CA LYS A 51 -0.48 -11.39 -4.22
C LYS A 51 -0.68 -11.69 -5.71
N GLY A 52 -1.90 -11.59 -6.22
CA GLY A 52 -2.20 -11.71 -7.64
C GLY A 52 -1.96 -10.39 -8.39
N ALA A 53 -2.26 -9.26 -7.74
CA ALA A 53 -2.09 -7.92 -8.28
C ALA A 53 -0.63 -7.46 -8.35
N LEU A 54 0.23 -8.02 -7.50
CA LEU A 54 1.65 -7.75 -7.47
C LEU A 54 2.39 -8.99 -7.97
N ASP A 55 3.38 -8.82 -8.86
CA ASP A 55 4.31 -9.91 -9.14
C ASP A 55 4.90 -10.44 -7.82
N ILE A 56 5.13 -11.76 -7.73
CA ILE A 56 5.58 -12.44 -6.51
C ILE A 56 6.86 -11.81 -5.94
N GLY A 57 7.72 -11.28 -6.81
CA GLY A 57 8.92 -10.52 -6.42
C GLY A 57 8.62 -9.14 -5.82
N ALA A 58 7.64 -8.41 -6.38
CA ALA A 58 7.20 -7.10 -5.87
C ALA A 58 6.40 -7.25 -4.56
N PHE A 59 5.62 -8.32 -4.43
CA PHE A 59 4.96 -8.67 -3.17
C PHE A 59 6.00 -8.98 -2.09
N ALA A 60 7.01 -9.80 -2.36
CA ALA A 60 8.04 -10.10 -1.38
C ALA A 60 8.80 -8.82 -0.93
N SER A 61 9.19 -7.94 -1.85
CA SER A 61 9.91 -6.70 -1.50
C SER A 61 9.10 -5.73 -0.64
N ILE A 62 7.77 -5.64 -0.83
CA ILE A 62 6.90 -4.78 -0.01
C ILE A 62 6.75 -5.31 1.42
N PHE A 63 6.82 -6.63 1.62
CA PHE A 63 6.50 -7.28 2.90
C PHE A 63 7.71 -7.84 3.67
N ASP A 64 8.87 -8.02 3.05
CA ASP A 64 10.06 -8.61 3.69
C ASP A 64 10.97 -7.57 4.39
N GLY A 65 10.60 -6.28 4.36
CA GLY A 65 11.23 -5.25 5.17
C GLY A 65 12.72 -5.01 4.89
N GLU A 66 13.27 -5.51 3.78
CA GLU A 66 14.61 -5.11 3.34
C GLU A 66 14.55 -3.64 2.89
N ASP A 67 15.27 -2.81 3.64
CA ASP A 67 15.38 -1.37 3.49
C ASP A 67 15.70 -0.93 2.06
N GLU A 68 15.16 0.24 1.73
CA GLU A 68 15.16 0.94 0.45
C GLU A 68 14.22 0.29 -0.58
N MET A 69 13.05 0.89 -0.83
CA MET A 69 12.43 0.77 -2.15
C MET A 69 13.45 1.32 -3.15
N PRO A 70 14.18 0.48 -3.92
CA PRO A 70 15.09 1.01 -4.89
C PRO A 70 14.25 1.25 -6.13
N LEU A 71 14.37 2.48 -6.61
CA LEU A 71 14.16 2.87 -8.00
C LEU A 71 12.76 3.41 -8.31
N THR A 72 12.80 4.38 -9.21
CA THR A 72 11.71 5.23 -9.67
C THR A 72 10.39 4.47 -9.86
N PHE A 73 9.28 5.09 -9.47
CA PHE A 73 7.87 4.64 -9.64
C PHE A 73 7.60 3.92 -10.99
N SER A 74 8.34 4.26 -12.05
CA SER A 74 8.31 3.61 -13.36
C SER A 74 8.77 2.15 -13.43
N GLU A 75 9.77 1.70 -12.67
CA GLU A 75 10.28 0.31 -12.75
C GLU A 75 9.43 -0.66 -11.90
N GLU A 76 8.75 -0.16 -10.87
CA GLU A 76 7.80 -0.95 -10.09
C GLU A 76 6.45 -1.09 -10.81
N LEU A 77 6.03 -0.07 -11.58
CA LEU A 77 4.82 -0.15 -12.43
C LEU A 77 4.90 -1.29 -13.45
N GLU A 78 6.09 -1.66 -13.94
CA GLU A 78 6.26 -2.80 -14.85
C GLU A 78 6.03 -4.17 -14.19
N LYS A 79 6.10 -4.24 -12.85
CA LYS A 79 5.89 -5.46 -12.05
C LYS A 79 4.48 -5.55 -11.46
N ILE A 80 3.65 -4.54 -11.72
CA ILE A 80 2.26 -4.52 -11.29
C ILE A 80 1.42 -5.19 -12.36
N ASP A 81 0.64 -6.20 -11.96
CA ASP A 81 -0.43 -6.73 -12.79
C ASP A 81 -1.64 -5.81 -12.65
N PHE A 82 -1.83 -4.91 -13.62
CA PHE A 82 -2.93 -3.95 -13.60
C PHE A 82 -4.31 -4.61 -13.69
N ASP A 83 -4.43 -5.78 -14.32
CA ASP A 83 -5.68 -6.53 -14.31
C ASP A 83 -5.95 -7.04 -12.88
N GLY A 84 -4.93 -7.57 -12.21
CA GLY A 84 -5.02 -7.99 -10.81
C GLY A 84 -5.29 -6.82 -9.84
N VAL A 85 -4.75 -5.63 -10.09
CA VAL A 85 -5.07 -4.41 -9.32
C VAL A 85 -6.52 -4.00 -9.56
N GLY A 86 -7.01 -4.07 -10.80
CA GLY A 86 -8.42 -3.84 -11.14
C GLY A 86 -9.34 -4.78 -10.37
N ASP A 87 -9.05 -6.08 -10.40
CA ASP A 87 -9.79 -7.11 -9.66
C ASP A 87 -9.78 -6.85 -8.14
N LEU A 88 -8.66 -6.34 -7.60
CA LEU A 88 -8.56 -5.96 -6.20
C LEU A 88 -9.46 -4.77 -5.86
N ILE A 89 -9.43 -3.72 -6.68
CA ILE A 89 -10.24 -2.51 -6.49
C ILE A 89 -11.73 -2.88 -6.55
N GLU A 90 -12.15 -3.65 -7.56
CA GLU A 90 -13.54 -4.12 -7.68
C GLU A 90 -13.95 -5.00 -6.48
N TYR A 91 -13.05 -5.88 -6.02
CA TYR A 91 -13.34 -6.70 -4.84
C TYR A 91 -13.51 -5.87 -3.56
N ILE A 92 -12.74 -4.80 -3.40
CA ILE A 92 -12.85 -3.82 -2.32
C ILE A 92 -14.16 -3.05 -2.44
N ASP A 93 -14.47 -2.55 -3.63
CA ASP A 93 -15.68 -1.84 -3.95
C ASP A 93 -16.95 -2.63 -3.53
N GLU A 94 -17.05 -3.89 -3.95
CA GLU A 94 -18.22 -4.72 -3.70
C GLU A 94 -18.47 -5.04 -2.21
N ARG A 95 -17.41 -5.12 -1.40
CA ARG A 95 -17.48 -5.80 -0.08
C ARG A 95 -16.98 -4.98 1.09
N TYR A 96 -16.08 -4.04 0.87
CA TYR A 96 -15.32 -3.38 1.93
C TYR A 96 -15.47 -1.86 1.95
N VAL A 97 -16.25 -1.27 1.06
CA VAL A 97 -16.65 0.14 1.14
C VAL A 97 -17.71 0.33 2.24
N GLU A 98 -17.49 1.33 3.08
CA GLU A 98 -18.43 1.77 4.13
C GLU A 98 -19.21 3.01 3.69
N ASP A 99 -18.53 3.99 3.08
CA ASP A 99 -19.15 5.18 2.48
C ASP A 99 -19.24 5.03 0.96
N ARG A 100 -20.41 4.61 0.47
CA ARG A 100 -20.63 4.38 -0.97
C ARG A 100 -20.58 5.66 -1.79
N GLU A 101 -21.15 6.74 -1.28
CA GLU A 101 -21.23 8.01 -2.02
C GLU A 101 -19.84 8.67 -2.09
N GLY A 102 -19.10 8.67 -0.99
CA GLY A 102 -17.71 9.11 -0.95
C GLY A 102 -16.80 8.24 -1.83
N TRP A 103 -17.01 6.92 -1.82
CA TRP A 103 -16.26 6.01 -2.67
C TRP A 103 -16.55 6.20 -4.16
N ASP A 104 -17.80 6.36 -4.58
CA ASP A 104 -18.13 6.56 -6.00
C ASP A 104 -17.56 7.89 -6.54
N ALA A 105 -17.48 8.93 -5.70
CA ALA A 105 -16.84 10.20 -6.04
C ALA A 105 -15.31 10.10 -6.07
N PHE A 106 -14.73 9.22 -5.25
CA PHE A 106 -13.29 9.01 -5.14
C PHE A 106 -12.76 8.03 -6.19
N ASN A 107 -13.44 6.90 -6.40
CA ASN A 107 -13.08 5.79 -7.28
C ASN A 107 -13.38 6.10 -8.76
N ILE A 108 -12.73 7.15 -9.26
CA ILE A 108 -12.79 7.60 -10.65
C ILE A 108 -11.41 7.59 -11.29
N ALA A 109 -11.36 7.55 -12.62
CA ALA A 109 -10.11 7.49 -13.37
C ALA A 109 -9.14 8.65 -13.06
N GLU A 110 -9.67 9.83 -12.73
CA GLU A 110 -8.86 11.01 -12.36
C GLU A 110 -8.06 10.81 -11.06
N ASN A 111 -8.56 9.95 -10.15
CA ASN A 111 -7.93 9.65 -8.86
C ASN A 111 -7.24 8.27 -8.87
N PHE A 112 -6.94 7.70 -10.04
CA PHE A 112 -6.41 6.34 -10.17
C PHE A 112 -5.25 6.02 -9.21
N GLN A 113 -4.27 6.92 -9.12
CA GLN A 113 -3.10 6.72 -8.26
C GLN A 113 -3.48 6.65 -6.78
N ASP A 114 -4.36 7.55 -6.32
CA ASP A 114 -4.80 7.60 -4.92
C ASP A 114 -5.68 6.39 -4.56
N VAL A 115 -6.54 5.95 -5.49
CA VAL A 115 -7.38 4.75 -5.32
C VAL A 115 -6.51 3.51 -5.19
N MET A 116 -5.54 3.37 -6.09
CA MET A 116 -4.58 2.26 -6.05
C MET A 116 -3.79 2.28 -4.74
N GLN A 117 -3.25 3.44 -4.35
CA GLN A 117 -2.51 3.60 -3.09
C GLN A 117 -3.36 3.21 -1.88
N LEU A 118 -4.62 3.67 -1.82
CA LEU A 118 -5.53 3.36 -0.73
C LEU A 118 -5.82 1.85 -0.64
N CYS A 119 -6.13 1.21 -1.76
CA CYS A 119 -6.40 -0.23 -1.83
C CYS A 119 -5.18 -1.07 -1.45
N LEU A 120 -3.99 -0.72 -1.96
CA LEU A 120 -2.74 -1.40 -1.63
C LEU A 120 -2.38 -1.21 -0.16
N ALA A 121 -2.50 0.00 0.38
CA ALA A 121 -2.24 0.27 1.80
C ALA A 121 -3.23 -0.48 2.71
N TYR A 122 -4.50 -0.52 2.34
CA TYR A 122 -5.55 -1.22 3.09
C TYR A 122 -5.26 -2.71 3.23
N VAL A 123 -4.83 -3.37 2.16
CA VAL A 123 -4.47 -4.79 2.22
C VAL A 123 -3.06 -5.01 2.77
N GLY A 124 -2.15 -4.07 2.52
CA GLY A 124 -0.78 -4.03 3.04
C GLY A 124 -0.74 -4.09 4.56
N GLU A 125 -1.56 -3.29 5.23
CA GLU A 125 -1.68 -3.30 6.69
C GLU A 125 -2.17 -4.64 7.26
N MET A 126 -2.84 -5.49 6.47
CA MET A 126 -3.27 -6.82 6.92
C MET A 126 -2.14 -7.85 6.89
N GLY A 127 -1.13 -7.65 6.02
CA GLY A 127 0.02 -8.53 5.86
C GLY A 127 1.16 -8.24 6.83
N LYS A 128 1.21 -7.03 7.39
CA LYS A 128 2.06 -6.68 8.52
C LYS A 128 1.54 -7.44 9.74
N GLY A 129 2.18 -8.56 10.07
CA GLY A 129 1.93 -9.25 11.33
C GLY A 129 1.99 -8.23 12.46
N LYS A 130 1.16 -8.39 13.49
CA LYS A 130 1.35 -7.63 14.73
C LYS A 130 2.69 -8.06 15.31
N ASP A 131 3.76 -7.37 14.96
CA ASP A 131 4.98 -7.39 15.72
C ASP A 131 4.61 -6.93 17.13
N SER A 132 4.55 -7.93 18.00
CA SER A 132 4.24 -7.82 19.43
C SER A 132 5.54 -7.70 20.19
#